data_AF-A0A6A7WAE3-F1
#
_entry.id   AF-A0A6A7WAE3-F1
#
_cell.length_a   1.000
_cell.length_b   1.000
_cell.length_c   1.000
_cell.angle_alpha   90.00
_cell.angle_beta   90.00
_cell.angle_gamma   90.00
#
_symmetry.space_group_name_H-M   'P 1'
#
loop_
_entity.id
_entity.type
_entity.pdbx_description
1 polymer ?
#
loop_
_entity_poly.entity_id
_entity_poly.type
_entity_poly.pdbx_seq_one_letter_code
_entity_poly.pdbx_strand_id
1 'polypeptide(L)'
;MAKCYKCGADIDSDSLFCDQCGQVQYVCPNCHIVGKGPGKCCGKCGSKLVEATKRESVVQEVVQQDTTSAYSNTVASPTPSVQQPTCLFCRAENIKLPLLDGGVIGRTNGNYVSALSKCIYISGTHARLRKLSDSRWEITDLGSRNGTKVNGMPCSPVGTFCMGDLVRIASYYDFMVE
;
A
#
# COMPACT_ATOMS: atom_id res chain seq x y z
N MET A 1 -16.00 3.75 23.10
CA MET A 1 -15.37 5.04 22.74
C MET A 1 -14.06 4.83 22.02
N ALA A 2 -13.95 5.47 20.87
CA ALA A 2 -12.76 5.55 20.07
C ALA A 2 -12.05 6.87 20.34
N LYS A 3 -10.76 6.96 19.98
CA LYS A 3 -10.01 8.22 20.09
C LYS A 3 -9.81 8.82 18.72
N CYS A 4 -10.05 10.12 18.60
CA CYS A 4 -9.70 10.89 17.42
C CYS A 4 -8.20 10.72 17.15
N TYR A 5 -7.84 10.28 15.94
CA TYR A 5 -6.45 10.07 15.57
C TYR A 5 -5.61 11.37 15.54
N LYS A 6 -6.27 12.53 15.44
CA LYS A 6 -5.60 13.83 15.29
C LYS A 6 -5.45 14.58 16.62
N CYS A 7 -6.52 14.66 17.42
CA CYS A 7 -6.50 15.42 18.68
C CYS A 7 -6.55 14.55 19.94
N GLY A 8 -6.79 13.25 19.81
CA GLY A 8 -6.87 12.32 20.95
C GLY A 8 -8.15 12.42 21.78
N ALA A 9 -9.09 13.31 21.42
CA ALA A 9 -10.41 13.40 22.04
C ALA A 9 -11.19 12.09 21.91
N ASP A 10 -12.03 11.84 22.90
CA ASP A 10 -12.87 10.65 22.96
C ASP A 10 -14.13 10.89 22.11
N ILE A 11 -14.39 9.98 21.17
CA ILE A 11 -15.47 10.07 20.19
C ILE A 11 -16.23 8.75 20.15
N ASP A 12 -17.47 8.78 19.67
CA ASP A 12 -18.20 7.55 19.44
C ASP A 12 -17.64 6.79 18.21
N SER A 13 -17.84 5.49 18.17
CA SER A 13 -17.28 4.59 17.16
C SER A 13 -17.98 4.73 15.81
N ASP A 14 -19.20 5.29 15.80
CA ASP A 14 -19.97 5.67 14.61
C ASP A 14 -19.77 7.14 14.21
N SER A 15 -19.07 7.94 15.02
CA SER A 15 -18.82 9.35 14.72
C SER A 15 -17.95 9.52 13.48
N LEU A 16 -18.53 10.10 12.42
CA LEU A 16 -17.85 10.33 11.14
C LEU A 16 -16.77 11.43 11.24
N PHE A 17 -16.95 12.36 12.18
CA PHE A 17 -16.09 13.51 12.42
C PHE A 17 -15.87 13.68 13.92
N CYS A 18 -14.71 14.24 14.31
CA CYS A 18 -14.48 14.67 15.68
C CYS A 18 -15.23 15.97 15.95
N ASP A 19 -16.04 16.00 16.99
CA ASP A 19 -16.75 17.16 17.54
C ASP A 19 -15.80 18.25 18.08
N GLN A 20 -14.60 17.88 18.55
CA GLN A 20 -13.63 18.83 19.09
C GLN A 20 -12.73 19.49 18.05
N CYS A 21 -12.33 18.77 16.98
CA CYS A 21 -11.36 19.28 16.00
C CYS A 21 -11.83 19.25 14.55
N GLY A 22 -13.07 18.80 14.29
CA GLY A 22 -13.68 18.74 12.96
C GLY A 22 -13.08 17.69 12.01
N GLN A 23 -12.12 16.87 12.47
CA GLN A 23 -11.41 15.94 11.59
C GLN A 23 -12.23 14.68 11.29
N VAL A 24 -12.35 14.35 10.00
CA VAL A 24 -13.00 13.12 9.50
C VAL A 24 -12.27 11.88 10.02
N GLN A 25 -13.02 10.93 10.57
CA GLN A 25 -12.47 9.71 11.14
C GLN A 25 -12.30 8.60 10.09
N TYR A 26 -11.34 7.72 10.36
CA TYR A 26 -11.04 6.59 9.49
C TYR A 26 -11.53 5.31 10.17
N VAL A 27 -12.52 4.68 9.56
CA VAL A 27 -13.25 3.54 10.11
C VAL A 27 -12.98 2.31 9.27
N CYS A 28 -12.86 1.16 9.91
CA CYS A 28 -12.73 -0.10 9.21
C CYS A 28 -14.08 -0.48 8.55
N PRO A 29 -14.11 -0.80 7.25
CA PRO A 29 -15.35 -1.20 6.59
C PRO A 29 -15.88 -2.57 7.09
N ASN A 30 -14.99 -3.45 7.55
CA ASN A 30 -15.37 -4.77 8.06
C ASN A 30 -15.67 -4.73 9.56
N CYS A 31 -14.75 -4.18 10.35
CA CYS A 31 -14.83 -4.23 11.82
C CYS A 31 -15.59 -3.05 12.44
N HIS A 32 -15.92 -2.02 11.66
CA HIS A 32 -16.59 -0.80 12.13
C HIS A 32 -15.87 -0.09 13.28
N ILE A 33 -14.56 -0.32 13.43
CA ILE A 33 -13.73 0.36 14.43
C ILE A 33 -13.02 1.56 13.81
N VAL A 34 -13.02 2.68 14.52
CA VAL A 34 -12.18 3.83 14.21
C VAL A 34 -10.73 3.45 14.50
N GLY A 35 -9.82 3.74 13.58
CA GLY A 35 -8.40 3.49 13.78
C GLY A 35 -7.55 4.76 13.74
N LYS A 36 -6.23 4.57 13.70
CA LYS A 36 -5.22 5.64 13.92
C LYS A 36 -5.01 6.54 12.69
N GLY A 37 -6.06 6.86 11.96
CA GLY A 37 -6.03 7.82 10.85
C GLY A 37 -5.72 7.22 9.47
N PRO A 38 -5.44 8.07 8.47
CA PRO A 38 -5.25 7.68 7.07
C PRO A 38 -4.04 6.75 6.91
N GLY A 39 -4.15 5.79 5.98
CA GLY A 39 -3.06 4.86 5.66
C GLY A 39 -2.77 3.84 6.76
N LYS A 40 -3.60 3.77 7.82
CA LYS A 40 -3.51 2.73 8.86
C LYS A 40 -4.51 1.62 8.61
N CYS A 41 -4.16 0.44 9.12
CA CYS A 41 -4.98 -0.75 9.07
C CYS A 41 -5.72 -0.96 10.38
N CYS A 42 -6.86 -1.61 10.30
CA CYS A 42 -7.62 -2.05 11.45
C CYS A 42 -6.79 -3.01 12.32
N GLY A 43 -6.66 -2.71 13.61
CA GLY A 43 -5.93 -3.57 14.56
C GLY A 43 -6.60 -4.92 14.85
N LYS A 44 -7.85 -5.12 14.40
CA LYS A 44 -8.64 -6.33 14.63
C LYS A 44 -8.71 -7.26 13.41
N CYS A 45 -8.99 -6.71 12.23
CA CYS A 45 -9.13 -7.49 10.99
C CYS A 45 -8.08 -7.14 9.91
N GLY A 46 -7.16 -6.21 10.17
CA GLY A 46 -6.09 -5.85 9.23
C GLY A 46 -6.54 -5.07 7.99
N SER A 47 -7.84 -4.88 7.76
CA SER A 47 -8.36 -4.12 6.60
C SER A 47 -7.99 -2.64 6.68
N LYS A 48 -7.72 -2.01 5.52
CA LYS A 48 -7.44 -0.56 5.45
C LYS A 48 -8.63 0.23 5.97
N LEU A 49 -8.35 1.26 6.76
CA LEU A 49 -9.39 2.15 7.26
C LEU A 49 -9.79 3.11 6.13
N VAL A 50 -11.09 3.34 6.00
CA VAL A 50 -11.67 4.24 5.00
C VAL A 50 -12.25 5.47 5.67
N GLU A 51 -12.31 6.57 4.93
CA GLU A 51 -12.94 7.80 5.40
C GLU A 51 -14.42 7.53 5.70
N ALA A 52 -14.88 7.91 6.88
CA ALA A 52 -16.24 7.62 7.32
C ALA A 52 -17.31 8.27 6.42
N THR A 53 -16.99 9.41 5.78
CA THR A 53 -17.84 10.15 4.86
C THR A 53 -17.96 9.53 3.46
N LYS A 54 -17.12 8.55 3.09
CA LYS A 54 -17.17 7.88 1.77
C LYS A 54 -18.13 6.69 1.72
N ARG A 55 -19.02 6.57 2.71
CA ARG A 55 -19.98 5.46 2.83
C ARG A 55 -21.21 5.58 1.93
N GLU A 56 -21.45 6.70 1.26
CA GLU A 56 -22.59 6.86 0.36
C GLU A 56 -22.16 7.07 -1.08
N SER A 57 -22.19 5.98 -1.86
CA SER A 57 -22.74 5.93 -3.23
C SER A 57 -22.48 4.56 -3.87
N VAL A 58 -23.16 3.50 -3.42
CA VAL A 58 -23.51 2.37 -4.29
C VAL A 58 -24.86 1.79 -3.86
N VAL A 59 -25.94 2.56 -3.99
CA VAL A 59 -27.28 2.00 -4.24
C VAL A 59 -28.06 3.02 -5.07
N GLN A 60 -28.41 2.67 -6.31
CA GLN A 60 -29.70 3.00 -6.92
C GLN A 60 -29.90 2.20 -8.22
N GLU A 61 -30.78 1.21 -8.14
CA GLU A 61 -31.52 0.61 -9.26
C GLU A 61 -32.56 1.62 -9.80
N VAL A 62 -32.77 1.69 -11.13
CA VAL A 62 -34.10 1.91 -11.75
C VAL A 62 -34.18 1.28 -13.16
N VAL A 63 -34.98 0.21 -13.26
CA VAL A 63 -35.98 -0.20 -14.27
C VAL A 63 -35.98 0.39 -15.71
N GLN A 64 -35.90 -0.55 -16.67
CA GLN A 64 -36.46 -0.69 -18.03
C GLN A 64 -37.10 0.49 -18.77
N GLN A 65 -36.68 0.68 -20.05
CA GLN A 65 -37.63 0.74 -21.17
C GLN A 65 -37.00 0.31 -22.51
N ASP A 66 -37.83 -0.41 -23.24
CA ASP A 66 -37.68 -1.10 -24.52
C ASP A 66 -37.44 -0.14 -25.69
N THR A 67 -36.44 -0.39 -26.54
CA THR A 67 -36.53 -0.23 -28.02
C THR A 67 -35.32 -0.87 -28.71
N THR A 68 -35.57 -1.97 -29.42
CA THR A 68 -35.01 -2.43 -30.69
C THR A 68 -33.55 -2.08 -31.08
N SER A 69 -32.76 -3.15 -31.27
CA SER A 69 -31.87 -3.44 -32.41
C SER A 69 -30.42 -3.76 -32.06
N ALA A 70 -30.15 -5.07 -32.15
CA ALA A 70 -28.96 -5.69 -32.72
C ALA A 70 -27.61 -4.96 -32.53
N TYR A 71 -26.96 -5.26 -31.42
CA TYR A 71 -25.51 -5.40 -31.40
C TYR A 71 -25.13 -6.41 -30.31
N SER A 72 -24.68 -7.58 -30.76
CA SER A 72 -23.95 -8.51 -29.91
C SER A 72 -22.65 -7.83 -29.50
N ASN A 73 -22.54 -7.43 -28.24
CA ASN A 73 -21.25 -7.23 -27.60
C ASN A 73 -21.35 -7.70 -26.16
N THR A 74 -20.80 -8.89 -25.93
CA THR A 74 -20.48 -9.44 -24.62
C THR A 74 -19.47 -8.51 -23.96
N VAL A 75 -19.94 -7.52 -23.20
CA VAL A 75 -19.08 -6.75 -22.32
C VAL A 75 -18.81 -7.63 -21.11
N ALA A 76 -17.69 -8.34 -21.16
CA ALA A 76 -17.12 -8.97 -19.97
C ALA A 76 -16.94 -7.88 -18.91
N SER A 77 -17.74 -7.96 -17.85
CA SER A 77 -17.61 -7.13 -16.66
C SER A 77 -16.15 -7.13 -16.19
N PRO A 78 -15.49 -5.98 -15.94
CA PRO A 78 -14.22 -6.00 -15.24
C PRO A 78 -14.50 -6.40 -13.79
N THR A 79 -14.23 -7.65 -13.47
CA THR A 79 -14.02 -8.12 -12.10
C THR A 79 -13.07 -7.14 -11.39
N PRO A 80 -13.35 -6.65 -10.17
CA PRO A 80 -12.37 -5.87 -9.40
C PRO A 80 -11.18 -6.77 -9.08
N SER A 81 -10.18 -6.77 -9.97
CA SER A 81 -8.94 -7.49 -9.79
C SER A 81 -8.20 -6.85 -8.62
N VAL A 82 -7.94 -7.64 -7.58
CA VAL A 82 -7.05 -7.26 -6.49
C VAL A 82 -5.71 -6.89 -7.13
N GLN A 83 -5.42 -5.59 -7.25
CA GLN A 83 -4.18 -5.13 -7.87
C GLN A 83 -3.01 -5.59 -6.99
N GLN A 84 -2.29 -6.61 -7.45
CA GLN A 84 -1.12 -7.13 -6.76
C GLN A 84 0.09 -6.29 -7.14
N PRO A 85 0.98 -5.98 -6.18
CA PRO A 85 2.21 -5.28 -6.49
C PRO A 85 3.08 -6.15 -7.39
N THR A 86 3.57 -5.55 -8.48
CA THR A 86 4.38 -6.20 -9.51
C THR A 86 5.82 -5.71 -9.54
N CYS A 87 6.09 -4.50 -9.03
CA CYS A 87 7.41 -3.89 -9.07
C CYS A 87 7.64 -2.81 -8.00
N LEU A 88 8.93 -2.49 -7.81
CA LEU A 88 9.41 -1.29 -7.14
C LEU A 88 9.86 -0.30 -8.20
N PHE A 89 9.26 0.89 -8.25
CA PHE A 89 9.60 1.92 -9.24
C PHE A 89 10.18 3.18 -8.60
N CYS A 90 11.44 3.48 -8.89
CA CYS A 90 12.11 4.71 -8.51
C CYS A 90 12.02 5.73 -9.65
N ARG A 91 11.21 6.77 -9.46
CA ARG A 91 10.97 7.81 -10.47
C ARG A 91 12.19 8.68 -10.73
N ALA A 92 12.95 9.01 -9.69
CA ALA A 92 14.11 9.91 -9.79
C ALA A 92 15.20 9.35 -10.72
N GLU A 93 15.49 8.06 -10.59
CA GLU A 93 16.51 7.37 -11.38
C GLU A 93 15.92 6.62 -12.59
N ASN A 94 14.59 6.65 -12.76
CA ASN A 94 13.84 5.85 -13.74
C ASN A 94 14.18 4.35 -13.67
N ILE A 95 14.26 3.80 -12.44
CA ILE A 95 14.61 2.40 -12.19
C ILE A 95 13.36 1.61 -11.83
N LYS A 96 13.08 0.54 -12.58
CA LYS A 96 11.99 -0.40 -12.30
C LYS A 96 12.56 -1.76 -11.93
N LEU A 97 12.23 -2.25 -10.74
CA LEU A 97 12.63 -3.57 -10.24
C LEU A 97 11.39 -4.47 -10.15
N PRO A 98 11.20 -5.45 -11.04
CA PRO A 98 10.12 -6.42 -10.93
C PRO A 98 10.22 -7.17 -9.59
N LEU A 99 9.12 -7.33 -8.87
CA LEU A 99 9.11 -8.06 -7.60
C LEU A 99 9.32 -9.56 -7.87
N LEU A 100 10.46 -10.07 -7.40
CA LEU A 100 10.84 -11.48 -7.53
C LEU A 100 10.93 -12.09 -6.13
N ASP A 101 10.26 -13.22 -5.92
CA ASP A 101 10.39 -13.94 -4.66
C ASP A 101 11.82 -14.44 -4.46
N GLY A 102 12.41 -14.12 -3.31
CA GLY A 102 13.81 -14.35 -3.02
C GLY A 102 14.79 -13.41 -3.72
N GLY A 103 14.30 -12.45 -4.52
CA GLY A 103 15.09 -11.52 -5.30
C GLY A 103 16.00 -10.65 -4.44
N VAL A 104 17.28 -10.58 -4.80
CA VAL A 104 18.28 -9.81 -4.05
C VAL A 104 18.50 -8.45 -4.71
N ILE A 105 18.25 -7.40 -3.94
CA ILE A 105 18.56 -6.01 -4.25
C ILE A 105 20.00 -5.75 -3.83
N GLY A 106 20.84 -5.37 -4.79
CA GLY A 106 22.23 -5.05 -4.54
C GLY A 106 22.88 -4.38 -5.75
N ARG A 107 23.89 -3.55 -5.47
CA ARG A 107 24.62 -2.78 -6.48
C ARG A 107 25.57 -3.64 -7.31
N THR A 108 26.19 -4.64 -6.69
CA THR A 108 27.21 -5.49 -7.34
C THR A 108 26.85 -6.97 -7.31
N ASN A 109 25.85 -7.38 -6.54
CA ASN A 109 25.40 -8.75 -6.40
C ASN A 109 23.86 -8.82 -6.30
N GLY A 110 23.26 -9.86 -6.89
CA GLY A 110 21.82 -10.09 -6.87
C GLY A 110 21.14 -9.97 -8.24
N ASN A 111 19.80 -9.97 -8.24
CA ASN A 111 18.98 -10.06 -9.45
C ASN A 111 18.88 -8.73 -10.22
N TYR A 112 19.14 -7.61 -9.54
CA TYR A 112 18.89 -6.27 -10.05
C TYR A 112 20.16 -5.45 -10.34
N VAL A 113 21.32 -6.11 -10.41
CA VAL A 113 22.62 -5.46 -10.58
C VAL A 113 22.68 -4.58 -11.84
N SER A 114 22.09 -5.02 -12.95
CA SER A 114 22.06 -4.24 -14.19
C SER A 114 21.40 -2.87 -14.01
N ALA A 115 20.33 -2.79 -13.22
CA ALA A 115 19.60 -1.56 -12.95
C ALA A 115 20.22 -0.73 -11.82
N LEU A 116 20.88 -1.37 -10.84
CA LEU A 116 21.38 -0.72 -9.62
C LEU A 116 22.88 -0.44 -9.61
N SER A 117 23.64 -0.89 -10.61
CA SER A 117 25.10 -0.75 -10.67
C SER A 117 25.61 0.69 -10.51
N LYS A 118 24.83 1.67 -10.99
CA LYS A 118 25.12 3.11 -10.91
C LYS A 118 24.71 3.75 -9.57
N CYS A 119 23.89 3.07 -8.77
CA CYS A 119 23.36 3.60 -7.50
C CYS A 119 24.39 3.43 -6.37
N ILE A 120 25.42 4.28 -6.33
CA ILE A 120 26.62 4.11 -5.49
C ILE A 120 26.35 3.94 -3.99
N TYR A 121 25.25 4.47 -3.47
CA TYR A 121 24.86 4.35 -2.07
C TYR A 121 24.21 3.01 -1.72
N ILE A 122 23.77 2.23 -2.71
CA ILE A 122 23.27 0.87 -2.52
C ILE A 122 24.47 -0.06 -2.27
N SER A 123 24.30 -0.92 -1.27
CA SER A 123 25.33 -1.90 -0.87
C SER A 123 25.44 -3.01 -1.91
N GLY A 124 26.59 -3.70 -1.97
CA GLY A 124 26.83 -4.76 -2.95
C GLY A 124 25.75 -5.85 -2.92
N THR A 125 25.41 -6.29 -1.70
CA THR A 125 24.22 -7.06 -1.35
C THR A 125 23.48 -6.24 -0.28
N HIS A 126 22.30 -5.68 -0.59
CA HIS A 126 21.66 -4.68 0.27
C HIS A 126 20.43 -5.24 0.99
N ALA A 127 19.49 -5.79 0.24
CA ALA A 127 18.26 -6.31 0.79
C ALA A 127 17.74 -7.51 -0.02
N ARG A 128 16.84 -8.28 0.56
CA ARG A 128 16.17 -9.41 -0.09
C ARG A 128 14.66 -9.23 -0.05
N LEU A 129 14.02 -9.49 -1.18
CA LEU A 129 12.57 -9.54 -1.31
C LEU A 129 12.07 -10.95 -1.01
N ARG A 130 10.93 -11.04 -0.33
CA ARG A 130 10.20 -12.29 -0.13
C ARG A 130 8.72 -12.05 -0.33
N LYS A 131 8.09 -12.92 -1.10
CA LYS A 131 6.64 -12.92 -1.26
C LYS A 131 6.02 -13.60 -0.05
N LEU A 132 5.06 -12.94 0.58
CA LEU A 132 4.28 -13.51 1.68
C LEU A 132 2.93 -14.04 1.14
N SER A 133 2.19 -14.74 2.00
CA SER A 133 0.77 -15.00 1.74
C SER A 133 0.00 -13.68 1.63
N ASP A 134 -1.13 -13.69 0.91
CA ASP A 134 -2.09 -12.58 0.89
C ASP A 134 -1.62 -11.32 0.13
N SER A 135 -0.84 -11.49 -0.95
CA SER A 135 -0.35 -10.40 -1.82
C SER A 135 0.56 -9.36 -1.14
N ARG A 136 1.04 -9.66 0.08
CA ARG A 136 2.01 -8.84 0.79
C ARG A 136 3.43 -9.21 0.40
N TRP A 137 4.32 -8.24 0.48
CA TRP A 137 5.74 -8.44 0.27
C TRP A 137 6.52 -8.04 1.50
N GLU A 138 7.67 -8.67 1.63
CA GLU A 138 8.63 -8.41 2.67
C GLU A 138 9.95 -8.00 2.04
N ILE A 139 10.63 -7.04 2.67
CA ILE A 139 12.01 -6.68 2.40
C ILE A 139 12.82 -6.89 3.67
N THR A 140 13.86 -7.71 3.57
CA THR A 140 14.83 -7.94 4.63
C THR A 140 16.12 -7.21 4.29
N ASP A 141 16.52 -6.25 5.13
CA ASP A 141 17.82 -5.61 5.04
C ASP A 141 18.93 -6.60 5.42
N LEU A 142 19.95 -6.72 4.58
CA LEU A 142 21.04 -7.70 4.72
C LEU A 142 22.30 -7.08 5.35
N GLY A 143 22.13 -6.15 6.29
CA GLY A 143 23.23 -5.43 6.92
C GLY A 143 23.79 -4.33 6.02
N SER A 144 22.89 -3.62 5.35
CA SER A 144 23.29 -2.57 4.43
C SER A 144 23.90 -1.36 5.15
N ARG A 145 24.79 -0.64 4.46
CA ARG A 145 25.50 0.51 5.06
C ARG A 145 24.56 1.68 5.40
N ASN A 146 23.56 1.92 4.56
CA ASN A 146 22.68 3.09 4.64
C ASN A 146 21.24 2.74 5.05
N GLY A 147 20.98 1.46 5.34
CA GLY A 147 19.70 0.94 5.75
C GLY A 147 18.62 0.92 4.65
N THR A 148 17.55 0.20 4.97
CA THR A 148 16.29 0.15 4.22
C THR A 148 15.17 0.71 5.10
N LYS A 149 14.22 1.45 4.52
CA LYS A 149 13.03 1.96 5.23
C LYS A 149 11.77 1.65 4.43
N VAL A 150 10.67 1.38 5.11
CA VAL A 150 9.33 1.27 4.50
C VAL A 150 8.43 2.33 5.11
N ASN A 151 7.79 3.16 4.28
CA ASN A 151 6.94 4.27 4.70
C ASN A 151 7.61 5.17 5.76
N GLY A 152 8.91 5.42 5.58
CA GLY A 152 9.74 6.24 6.47
C GLY A 152 10.26 5.52 7.73
N MET A 153 9.75 4.33 8.05
CA MET A 153 10.19 3.55 9.21
C MET A 153 11.37 2.62 8.83
N PRO A 154 12.45 2.58 9.62
CA PRO A 154 13.58 1.69 9.34
C PRO A 154 13.18 0.22 9.45
N CYS A 155 13.67 -0.59 8.51
CA CYS A 155 13.60 -2.05 8.59
C CYS A 155 14.68 -2.52 9.57
N SER A 156 14.31 -3.30 10.59
CA SER A 156 15.28 -3.85 11.55
C SER A 156 14.92 -5.28 11.92
N PRO A 157 15.39 -6.29 11.16
CA PRO A 157 15.92 -6.21 9.79
C PRO A 157 14.82 -6.30 8.72
N VAL A 158 13.59 -6.60 9.12
CA VAL A 158 12.48 -6.91 8.22
C VAL A 158 11.48 -5.75 8.15
N GLY A 159 11.02 -5.42 6.95
CA GLY A 159 9.88 -4.55 6.71
C GLY A 159 8.87 -5.23 5.78
N THR A 160 7.59 -4.94 5.95
CA THR A 160 6.53 -5.44 5.06
C THR A 160 5.89 -4.28 4.32
N PHE A 161 5.51 -4.51 3.06
CA PHE A 161 4.92 -3.50 2.19
C PHE A 161 3.86 -4.11 1.26
N CYS A 162 2.96 -3.25 0.80
CA CYS A 162 1.87 -3.53 -0.12
C CYS A 162 1.91 -2.57 -1.30
N MET A 163 1.03 -2.79 -2.29
CA MET A 163 0.82 -1.83 -3.38
C MET A 163 0.56 -0.41 -2.84
N GLY A 164 1.25 0.58 -3.43
CA GLY A 164 1.18 1.99 -3.08
C GLY A 164 2.10 2.42 -1.92
N ASP A 165 2.78 1.49 -1.23
CA ASP A 165 3.74 1.85 -0.20
C ASP A 165 5.03 2.41 -0.80
N LEU A 166 5.80 3.11 0.03
CA LEU A 166 7.11 3.63 -0.32
C LEU A 166 8.22 2.81 0.35
N VAL A 167 9.09 2.23 -0.45
CA VAL A 167 10.31 1.53 0.01
C VAL A 167 11.51 2.42 -0.31
N ARG A 168 12.18 2.92 0.73
CA ARG A 168 13.41 3.71 0.59
C ARG A 168 14.62 2.81 0.79
N ILE A 169 15.47 2.75 -0.22
CA ILE A 169 16.70 1.97 -0.26
C ILE A 169 17.89 2.91 -0.12
N ALA A 170 18.84 2.54 0.74
CA ALA A 170 20.06 3.28 0.99
C ALA A 170 19.87 4.76 1.34
N SER A 171 18.83 5.15 2.12
CA SER A 171 18.51 6.54 2.48
C SER A 171 18.29 7.55 1.34
N TYR A 172 18.58 7.22 0.08
CA TYR A 172 18.53 8.13 -1.08
C TYR A 172 17.50 7.73 -2.14
N TYR A 173 17.20 6.44 -2.28
CA TYR A 173 16.39 5.96 -3.41
C TYR A 173 14.99 5.58 -2.97
N ASP A 174 14.01 6.35 -3.43
CA ASP A 174 12.59 6.15 -3.15
C ASP A 174 11.95 5.31 -4.24
N PHE A 175 11.48 4.11 -3.87
CA PHE A 175 10.74 3.22 -4.75
C PHE A 175 9.27 3.16 -4.33
N MET A 176 8.37 3.55 -5.23
CA MET A 176 6.95 3.32 -5.08
C MET A 176 6.62 1.87 -5.46
N VAL A 177 5.78 1.22 -4.67
CA VAL A 177 5.32 -0.14 -4.96
C VAL A 177 4.14 -0.05 -5.94
N GLU A 178 4.31 -0.60 -7.15
CA GLU A 178 3.32 -0.61 -8.23
C GLU A 178 2.95 -2.03 -8.65
#